data_AF-A0A355GRV3-F1
#
_entry.id   AF-A0A355GRV3-F1
#
_cell.length_a   1.000
_cell.length_b   1.000
_cell.length_c   1.000
_cell.angle_alpha   90.00
_cell.angle_beta   90.00
_cell.angle_gamma   90.00
#
_symmetry.space_group_name_H-M   'P 1'
#
loop_
_entity.id
_entity.type
_entity.pdbx_description
1 polymer ?
#
loop_
_entity_poly.entity_id
_entity_poly.type
_entity_poly.pdbx_seq_one_letter_code
_entity_poly.pdbx_strand_id
1 'polypeptide(L)'
;KLRNRCFFSLAELKEAVSNALDVFNKAPFQKRQYSRAKVFEDERKYLRPLPAVPYEVAVWEYNHKVYPNSHVYIGKNYYSVPYSYVGQYVDVKMTDSMIEVYNNHQRLSTHPKFPKYISNRYDTHKEDMPDAFNQPEMNDVRLKQWASSIGPKTSEVIERIFNGVTIKEQGYNSALSVLKLSRTYSNERLETACEVALPNMRIPRYKHLKSILASNQDIVYLQKKTGDIAAAETNNNSGGYVRGPEYYGGGHYDK
;
A
#
# COMPACT_ATOMS: atom_id res chain seq x y z
N LYS A 1 5.05 -57.60 -25.07
CA LYS A 1 6.16 -58.24 -24.32
C LYS A 1 5.88 -58.39 -22.82
N LEU A 2 5.18 -57.46 -22.16
CA LEU A 2 4.94 -57.53 -20.69
C LEU A 2 3.53 -58.00 -20.27
N ARG A 3 2.64 -58.30 -21.23
CA ARG A 3 1.20 -58.56 -21.00
C ARG A 3 0.90 -59.71 -20.02
N ASN A 4 1.79 -60.71 -19.93
CA ASN A 4 1.60 -61.92 -19.13
C ASN A 4 2.58 -61.99 -17.93
N ARG A 5 3.19 -60.87 -17.52
CA ARG A 5 4.01 -60.79 -16.30
C ARG A 5 3.21 -60.09 -15.20
N CYS A 6 3.21 -60.68 -14.02
CA CYS A 6 2.76 -60.03 -12.79
C CYS A 6 3.95 -59.32 -12.15
N PHE A 7 3.72 -58.11 -11.64
CA PHE A 7 4.71 -57.31 -10.93
C PHE A 7 4.19 -57.05 -9.51
N PHE A 8 5.08 -57.14 -8.53
CA PHE A 8 4.71 -56.99 -7.12
C PHE A 8 5.16 -55.65 -6.53
N SER A 9 5.85 -54.82 -7.32
CA SER A 9 6.20 -53.45 -6.95
C SER A 9 6.27 -52.51 -8.15
N LEU A 10 6.11 -51.21 -7.90
CA LEU A 10 6.26 -50.18 -8.94
C LEU A 10 7.71 -50.11 -9.45
N ALA A 11 8.70 -50.40 -8.60
CA ALA A 11 10.11 -50.40 -8.99
C ALA A 11 10.38 -51.50 -10.04
N GLU A 12 9.91 -52.72 -9.78
CA GLU A 12 10.04 -53.86 -10.68
C GLU A 12 9.36 -53.58 -12.03
N LEU A 13 8.16 -52.98 -12.01
CA LEU A 13 7.46 -52.59 -13.23
C LEU A 13 8.26 -51.55 -14.04
N LYS A 14 8.80 -50.51 -13.37
CA LYS A 14 9.60 -49.46 -14.03
C LYS A 14 10.84 -50.06 -14.72
N GLU A 15 11.53 -50.98 -14.05
CA GLU A 15 12.70 -51.65 -14.61
C GLU A 15 12.32 -52.50 -15.83
N ALA A 16 11.27 -53.31 -15.74
CA ALA A 16 10.83 -54.16 -16.84
C ALA A 16 10.38 -53.34 -18.06
N VAL A 17 9.70 -52.20 -17.83
CA VAL A 17 9.31 -51.26 -18.90
C VAL A 17 10.54 -50.62 -19.52
N SER A 18 11.51 -50.17 -18.73
CA SER A 18 12.76 -49.57 -19.22
C SER A 18 13.52 -50.53 -20.13
N ASN A 19 13.69 -51.79 -19.69
CA ASN A 19 14.36 -52.83 -20.48
C ASN A 19 13.61 -53.15 -21.78
N ALA A 20 12.28 -53.25 -21.74
CA ALA A 20 11.48 -53.50 -22.93
C ALA A 20 11.54 -52.32 -23.94
N LEU A 21 11.59 -51.09 -23.42
CA LEU A 21 11.70 -49.86 -24.21
C LEU A 21 13.08 -49.78 -24.90
N ASP A 22 14.16 -50.11 -24.19
CA ASP A 22 15.51 -50.13 -24.74
C ASP A 22 15.62 -51.11 -25.92
N VAL A 23 15.11 -52.34 -25.74
CA VAL A 23 15.06 -53.34 -26.82
C VAL A 23 14.22 -52.85 -27.99
N PHE A 24 13.08 -52.19 -27.74
CA PHE A 24 12.23 -51.64 -28.80
C PHE A 24 12.89 -50.49 -29.56
N ASN A 25 13.59 -49.60 -28.86
CA ASN A 25 14.27 -48.44 -29.47
C ASN A 25 15.49 -48.85 -30.30
N LYS A 26 16.19 -49.92 -29.89
CA LYS A 26 17.34 -50.49 -30.62
C LYS A 26 16.95 -51.38 -31.79
N ALA A 27 15.73 -51.93 -31.81
CA ALA A 27 15.26 -52.77 -32.89
C ALA A 27 15.20 -52.00 -34.24
N PRO A 28 15.59 -52.63 -35.36
CA PRO A 28 15.55 -52.00 -36.67
C PRO A 28 14.11 -51.68 -37.09
N PHE A 29 13.95 -50.63 -37.91
CA PHE A 29 12.65 -50.36 -38.54
C PHE A 29 12.29 -51.45 -39.56
N GLN A 30 10.99 -51.69 -39.73
CA GLN A 30 10.51 -52.69 -40.69
C GLN A 30 10.63 -52.24 -42.15
N LYS A 31 10.50 -50.94 -42.43
CA LYS A 31 10.43 -50.37 -43.79
C LYS A 31 11.47 -49.28 -44.07
N ARG A 32 12.46 -49.11 -43.18
CA ARG A 32 13.52 -48.09 -43.29
C ARG A 32 14.81 -48.64 -42.70
N GLN A 33 15.94 -48.14 -43.16
CA GLN A 33 17.24 -48.39 -42.51
C GLN A 33 17.28 -47.77 -41.10
N TYR A 34 18.20 -48.27 -40.26
CA TYR A 34 18.43 -47.84 -38.88
C TYR A 34 17.35 -48.26 -37.86
N SER A 35 17.49 -47.76 -36.63
CA SER A 35 16.60 -47.92 -35.49
C SER A 35 16.27 -46.55 -34.88
N ARG A 36 15.29 -46.50 -33.96
CA ARG A 36 14.91 -45.25 -33.28
C ARG A 36 16.07 -44.66 -32.50
N ALA A 37 16.87 -45.50 -31.85
CA ALA A 37 18.05 -45.09 -31.11
C ALA A 37 19.09 -44.41 -32.02
N LYS A 38 19.40 -45.00 -33.19
CA LYS A 38 20.35 -44.42 -34.14
C LYS A 38 19.87 -43.09 -34.73
N VAL A 39 18.58 -43.01 -35.09
CA VAL A 39 18.00 -41.74 -35.58
C VAL A 39 18.09 -40.66 -34.50
N PHE A 40 17.79 -41.00 -33.24
CA PHE A 40 17.94 -40.06 -32.13
C PHE A 40 19.39 -39.60 -31.93
N GLU A 41 20.39 -40.49 -32.03
CA GLU A 41 21.80 -40.13 -31.93
C GLU A 41 22.22 -39.12 -33.02
N ASP A 42 21.76 -39.33 -34.25
CA ASP A 42 22.02 -38.42 -35.37
C ASP A 42 21.33 -37.05 -35.19
N GLU A 43 20.09 -37.05 -34.68
CA GLU A 43 19.30 -35.84 -34.43
C GLU A 43 19.74 -35.07 -33.19
N ARG A 44 20.35 -35.74 -32.20
CA ARG A 44 20.68 -35.19 -30.88
C ARG A 44 21.46 -33.87 -30.94
N LYS A 45 22.36 -33.73 -31.92
CA LYS A 45 23.16 -32.50 -32.13
C LYS A 45 22.35 -31.29 -32.59
N TYR A 46 21.13 -31.50 -33.09
CA TYR A 46 20.21 -30.46 -33.55
C TYR A 46 19.05 -30.22 -32.56
N LEU A 47 18.91 -31.04 -31.52
CA LEU A 47 17.86 -30.87 -30.51
C LEU A 47 18.20 -29.71 -29.57
N ARG A 48 17.15 -29.02 -29.11
CA ARG A 48 17.27 -28.02 -28.04
C ARG A 48 17.63 -28.72 -26.72
N PRO A 49 18.37 -28.04 -25.82
CA PRO A 49 18.60 -28.57 -24.48
C PRO A 49 17.27 -28.78 -23.75
N LEU A 50 17.26 -29.73 -22.82
CA LEU A 50 16.11 -29.93 -21.94
C LEU A 50 15.83 -28.62 -21.18
N PRO A 51 14.58 -28.12 -21.15
CA PRO A 51 14.24 -26.96 -20.36
C PRO A 51 14.65 -27.13 -18.89
N ALA A 52 15.17 -26.06 -18.29
CA ALA A 52 15.60 -26.08 -16.88
C ALA A 52 14.43 -26.29 -15.91
N VAL A 53 13.22 -25.89 -16.32
CA VAL A 53 11.99 -26.06 -15.55
C VAL A 53 11.16 -27.17 -16.21
N PRO A 54 10.79 -28.24 -15.48
CA PRO A 54 9.91 -29.27 -15.97
C PRO A 54 8.57 -28.70 -16.43
N TYR A 55 7.91 -29.38 -17.37
CA TYR A 55 6.54 -29.04 -17.73
C TYR A 55 5.62 -29.29 -16.53
N GLU A 56 4.92 -28.24 -16.07
CA GLU A 56 3.91 -28.35 -15.04
C GLU A 56 2.53 -28.57 -15.67
N VAL A 57 1.84 -29.62 -15.23
CA VAL A 57 0.46 -29.87 -15.64
C VAL A 57 -0.45 -28.84 -14.97
N ALA A 58 -1.26 -28.16 -15.78
CA ALA A 58 -2.24 -27.21 -15.29
C ALA A 58 -3.64 -27.83 -15.24
N VAL A 59 -4.34 -27.62 -14.13
CA VAL A 59 -5.75 -27.96 -13.94
C VAL A 59 -6.55 -26.66 -13.96
N TRP A 60 -7.68 -26.68 -14.67
CA TRP A 60 -8.61 -25.54 -14.71
C TRP A 60 -9.83 -25.84 -13.84
N GLU A 61 -10.16 -24.90 -12.97
CA GLU A 61 -11.44 -24.84 -12.26
C GLU A 61 -12.17 -23.57 -12.71
N TYR A 62 -13.46 -23.70 -13.05
CA TYR A 62 -14.23 -22.63 -13.67
C TYR A 62 -15.28 -22.08 -12.70
N ASN A 63 -15.68 -20.82 -12.91
CA ASN A 63 -16.83 -20.21 -12.24
C ASN A 63 -16.69 -20.09 -10.69
N HIS A 64 -15.54 -19.62 -10.22
CA HIS A 64 -15.32 -19.27 -8.81
C HIS A 64 -15.83 -17.87 -8.49
N LYS A 65 -16.64 -17.74 -7.44
CA LYS A 65 -17.15 -16.43 -7.01
C LYS A 65 -16.08 -15.65 -6.25
N VAL A 66 -15.89 -14.39 -6.62
CA VAL A 66 -15.08 -13.43 -5.86
C VAL A 66 -15.90 -12.92 -4.66
N TYR A 67 -15.39 -13.20 -3.46
CA TYR A 67 -16.04 -12.82 -2.20
C TYR A 67 -15.95 -11.31 -1.93
N PRO A 68 -16.81 -10.76 -1.04
CA PRO A 68 -16.81 -9.33 -0.70
C PRO A 68 -15.48 -8.78 -0.16
N ASN A 69 -14.65 -9.64 0.41
CA ASN A 69 -13.30 -9.31 0.86
C ASN A 69 -12.25 -9.34 -0.27
N SER A 70 -12.66 -9.40 -1.54
CA SER A 70 -11.77 -9.43 -2.71
C SER A 70 -10.88 -10.67 -2.83
N HIS A 71 -11.40 -11.82 -2.39
CA HIS A 71 -10.68 -13.10 -2.48
C HIS A 71 -11.52 -14.17 -3.17
N VAL A 72 -10.84 -15.19 -3.70
CA VAL A 72 -11.43 -16.44 -4.18
C VAL A 72 -10.94 -17.61 -3.34
N TYR A 73 -11.84 -18.56 -3.06
CA TYR A 73 -11.52 -19.76 -2.28
C TYR A 73 -11.11 -20.89 -3.22
N ILE A 74 -9.86 -21.33 -3.11
CA ILE A 74 -9.24 -22.34 -3.98
C ILE A 74 -8.39 -23.27 -3.10
N GLY A 75 -8.57 -24.58 -3.23
CA GLY A 75 -7.70 -25.56 -2.54
C GLY A 75 -7.60 -25.35 -1.02
N LYS A 76 -8.71 -25.00 -0.37
CA LYS A 76 -8.83 -24.68 1.07
C LYS A 76 -8.19 -23.38 1.56
N ASN A 77 -7.74 -22.52 0.66
CA ASN A 77 -7.13 -21.23 0.99
C ASN A 77 -7.76 -20.10 0.16
N TYR A 78 -7.43 -18.87 0.51
CA TYR A 78 -7.97 -17.66 -0.11
C TYR A 78 -6.85 -16.90 -0.83
N TYR A 79 -7.14 -16.48 -2.06
CA TYR A 79 -6.19 -15.73 -2.90
C TYR A 79 -6.85 -14.45 -3.36
N SER A 80 -6.13 -13.32 -3.32
CA SER A 80 -6.70 -12.03 -3.69
C SER A 80 -6.96 -11.92 -5.19
N VAL A 81 -7.96 -11.10 -5.51
CA VAL A 81 -8.33 -10.70 -6.87
C VAL A 81 -8.59 -9.20 -6.81
N PRO A 82 -8.31 -8.43 -7.87
CA PRO A 82 -8.56 -6.99 -7.86
C PRO A 82 -10.01 -6.66 -7.47
N TYR A 83 -10.17 -5.67 -6.59
CA TYR A 83 -11.46 -5.31 -5.99
C TYR A 83 -12.57 -4.99 -6.98
N SER A 84 -12.25 -4.53 -8.18
CA SER A 84 -13.20 -4.30 -9.26
C SER A 84 -14.00 -5.55 -9.67
N TYR A 85 -13.52 -6.75 -9.33
CA TYR A 85 -14.16 -8.02 -9.67
C TYR A 85 -14.97 -8.63 -8.52
N VAL A 86 -15.13 -7.94 -7.38
CA VAL A 86 -15.96 -8.43 -6.27
C VAL A 86 -17.39 -8.75 -6.74
N GLY A 87 -17.89 -9.92 -6.36
CA GLY A 87 -19.22 -10.40 -6.72
C GLY A 87 -19.31 -11.02 -8.12
N GLN A 88 -18.28 -10.88 -8.96
CA GLN A 88 -18.17 -11.54 -10.25
C GLN A 88 -17.66 -12.99 -10.09
N TYR A 89 -17.67 -13.71 -11.21
CA TYR A 89 -17.13 -15.06 -11.31
C TYR A 89 -15.87 -15.06 -12.16
N VAL A 90 -14.89 -15.86 -11.75
CA VAL A 90 -13.57 -15.97 -12.38
C VAL A 90 -13.19 -17.43 -12.57
N ASP A 91 -12.28 -17.67 -13.51
CA ASP A 91 -11.72 -18.99 -13.78
C ASP A 91 -10.31 -19.08 -13.18
N VAL A 92 -9.92 -20.27 -12.78
CA VAL A 92 -8.67 -20.50 -12.06
C VAL A 92 -7.88 -21.57 -12.78
N LYS A 93 -6.63 -21.25 -13.10
CA LYS A 93 -5.66 -22.21 -13.60
C LYS A 93 -4.65 -22.50 -12.49
N MET A 94 -4.57 -23.76 -12.10
CA MET A 94 -3.71 -24.23 -11.01
C MET A 94 -2.62 -25.12 -11.56
N THR A 95 -1.37 -24.87 -11.18
CA THR A 95 -0.26 -25.81 -11.36
C THR A 95 0.10 -26.45 -10.01
N ASP A 96 1.22 -27.17 -9.95
CA ASP A 96 1.74 -27.70 -8.71
C ASP A 96 2.26 -26.59 -7.78
N SER A 97 2.75 -25.49 -8.35
CA SER A 97 3.41 -24.40 -7.62
C SER A 97 2.63 -23.08 -7.62
N MET A 98 1.74 -22.85 -8.57
CA MET A 98 1.10 -21.54 -8.79
C MET A 98 -0.41 -21.64 -8.98
N ILE A 99 -1.08 -20.52 -8.72
CA ILE A 99 -2.50 -20.28 -9.00
C ILE A 99 -2.60 -19.00 -9.82
N GLU A 100 -3.26 -19.07 -10.97
CA GLU A 100 -3.53 -17.94 -11.84
C GLU A 100 -5.05 -17.73 -11.93
N VAL A 101 -5.51 -16.52 -11.69
CA VAL A 101 -6.94 -16.16 -11.77
C VAL A 101 -7.21 -15.40 -13.07
N TYR A 102 -8.27 -15.77 -13.78
CA TYR A 102 -8.64 -15.24 -15.09
C TYR A 102 -10.10 -14.75 -15.13
N ASN A 103 -10.35 -13.74 -15.96
CA ASN A 103 -11.69 -13.35 -16.39
C ASN A 103 -11.66 -13.13 -17.91
N ASN A 104 -12.51 -13.83 -18.67
CA ASN A 104 -12.62 -13.72 -20.13
C ASN A 104 -11.25 -13.70 -20.86
N HIS A 105 -10.39 -14.68 -20.53
CA HIS A 105 -9.02 -14.84 -21.05
C HIS A 105 -7.97 -13.83 -20.58
N GLN A 106 -8.34 -12.83 -19.78
CA GLN A 106 -7.39 -11.91 -19.14
C GLN A 106 -6.97 -12.45 -17.77
N ARG A 107 -5.65 -12.58 -17.54
CA ARG A 107 -5.11 -12.94 -16.22
C ARG A 107 -5.20 -11.73 -15.29
N LEU A 108 -5.88 -11.89 -14.17
CA LEU A 108 -6.11 -10.86 -13.17
C LEU A 108 -5.01 -10.85 -12.11
N SER A 109 -4.76 -11.99 -11.48
CA SER A 109 -3.76 -12.15 -10.41
C SER A 109 -3.04 -13.49 -10.52
N THR A 110 -1.90 -13.61 -9.85
CA THR A 110 -1.07 -14.82 -9.85
C THR A 110 -0.41 -14.98 -8.49
N HIS A 111 -0.58 -16.16 -7.89
CA HIS A 111 -0.18 -16.45 -6.52
C HIS A 111 0.65 -17.73 -6.44
N PRO A 112 1.63 -17.83 -5.52
CA PRO A 112 2.17 -19.12 -5.12
C PRO A 112 1.05 -19.97 -4.48
N LYS A 113 0.97 -21.23 -4.90
CA LYS A 113 0.01 -22.18 -4.34
C LYS A 113 0.47 -22.59 -2.94
N PHE A 114 -0.44 -22.50 -1.97
CA PHE A 114 -0.13 -23.00 -0.63
C PHE A 114 0.12 -24.52 -0.63
N PRO A 115 1.11 -25.01 0.15
CA PRO A 115 1.32 -26.43 0.36
C PRO A 115 0.07 -27.15 0.88
N LYS A 116 -0.10 -28.43 0.52
CA LYS A 116 -1.32 -29.22 0.82
C LYS A 116 -1.69 -29.32 2.31
N TYR A 117 -0.73 -29.16 3.21
CA TYR A 117 -0.96 -29.22 4.67
C TYR A 117 -1.49 -27.89 5.25
N ILE A 118 -1.47 -26.81 4.48
CA ILE A 118 -1.96 -25.49 4.88
C ILE A 118 -3.42 -25.32 4.46
N SER A 119 -4.25 -24.83 5.37
CA SER A 119 -5.64 -24.52 5.11
C SER A 119 -6.07 -23.24 5.83
N ASN A 120 -7.11 -22.60 5.29
CA ASN A 120 -7.73 -21.38 5.82
C ASN A 120 -6.75 -20.20 5.93
N ARG A 121 -5.76 -20.12 5.03
CA ARG A 121 -4.83 -18.98 4.93
C ARG A 121 -5.19 -18.08 3.76
N TYR A 122 -4.70 -16.86 3.83
CA TYR A 122 -4.89 -15.81 2.83
C TYR A 122 -3.53 -15.48 2.22
N ASP A 123 -3.48 -15.41 0.90
CA ASP A 123 -2.42 -14.73 0.17
C ASP A 123 -3.02 -13.48 -0.47
N THR A 124 -2.62 -12.32 0.03
CA THR A 124 -3.25 -11.03 -0.27
C THR A 124 -2.22 -10.07 -0.83
N HIS A 125 -2.38 -9.70 -2.09
CA HIS A 125 -1.67 -8.57 -2.67
C HIS A 125 -2.35 -7.27 -2.25
N LYS A 126 -1.54 -6.25 -1.94
CA LYS A 126 -2.08 -4.95 -1.50
C LYS A 126 -2.74 -4.23 -2.66
N GLU A 127 -2.17 -4.33 -3.85
CA GLU A 127 -2.72 -3.77 -5.09
C GLU A 127 -4.12 -4.31 -5.46
N ASP A 128 -4.50 -5.48 -4.96
CA ASP A 128 -5.82 -6.07 -5.20
C ASP A 128 -6.90 -5.47 -4.28
N MET A 129 -6.52 -4.83 -3.18
CA MET A 129 -7.44 -4.27 -2.20
C MET A 129 -7.91 -2.86 -2.59
N PRO A 130 -9.11 -2.42 -2.15
CA PRO A 130 -9.54 -1.04 -2.33
C PRO A 130 -8.55 -0.05 -1.69
N ASP A 131 -8.42 1.13 -2.29
CA ASP A 131 -7.61 2.23 -1.73
C ASP A 131 -7.96 2.56 -0.28
N ALA A 132 -9.24 2.43 0.10
CA ALA A 132 -9.72 2.63 1.46
C ALA A 132 -9.12 1.62 2.47
N PHE A 133 -8.87 0.38 2.05
CA PHE A 133 -8.22 -0.67 2.87
C PHE A 133 -6.69 -0.57 2.80
N ASN A 134 -6.14 0.01 1.74
CA ASN A 134 -4.72 0.32 1.62
C ASN A 134 -4.33 1.59 2.38
N GLN A 135 -5.29 2.36 2.90
CA GLN A 135 -4.97 3.43 3.85
C GLN A 135 -4.54 2.77 5.17
N PRO A 136 -3.27 2.91 5.58
CA PRO A 136 -2.84 2.37 6.85
C PRO A 136 -3.74 2.93 7.95
N GLU A 137 -4.26 2.07 8.82
CA GLU A 137 -5.06 2.47 9.98
C GLU A 137 -4.38 3.66 10.65
N MET A 138 -5.11 4.78 10.77
CA MET A 138 -4.60 5.94 11.48
C MET A 138 -4.43 5.56 12.94
N ASN A 139 -3.19 5.26 13.33
CA ASN A 139 -2.85 4.85 14.68
C ASN A 139 -2.19 6.00 15.43
N ASP A 140 -2.40 6.08 16.75
CA ASP A 140 -1.88 7.14 17.62
C ASP A 140 -0.36 7.28 17.53
N VAL A 141 0.35 6.15 17.40
CA VAL A 141 1.81 6.10 17.21
C VAL A 141 2.25 6.92 16.00
N ARG A 142 1.56 6.78 14.87
CA ARG A 142 1.92 7.46 13.62
C ARG A 142 1.65 8.96 13.70
N LEU A 143 0.52 9.35 14.30
CA LEU A 143 0.17 10.75 14.50
C LEU A 143 1.18 11.45 15.44
N LYS A 144 1.61 10.76 16.50
CA LYS A 144 2.66 11.25 17.41
C LYS A 144 4.02 11.35 16.71
N GLN A 145 4.41 10.37 15.90
CA GLN A 145 5.65 10.42 15.11
C GLN A 145 5.66 11.58 14.11
N TRP A 146 4.54 11.82 13.41
CA TRP A 146 4.42 12.96 12.50
C TRP A 146 4.53 14.28 13.27
N ALA A 147 3.87 14.41 14.42
CA ALA A 147 4.01 15.60 15.27
C ALA A 147 5.48 15.84 15.67
N SER A 148 6.20 14.79 16.07
CA SER A 148 7.61 14.88 16.47
C SER A 148 8.54 15.23 15.31
N SER A 149 8.19 14.86 14.07
CA SER A 149 8.95 15.29 12.89
C SER A 149 8.79 16.78 12.56
N ILE A 150 7.72 17.43 13.05
CA ILE A 150 7.49 18.87 12.91
C ILE A 150 8.22 19.62 14.01
N GLY A 151 8.03 19.21 15.28
CA GLY A 151 8.74 19.78 16.40
C GLY A 151 8.11 19.47 17.77
N PRO A 152 8.83 19.80 18.86
CA PRO A 152 8.43 19.45 20.22
C PRO A 152 7.11 20.08 20.68
N LYS A 153 6.81 21.31 20.28
CA LYS A 153 5.56 22.02 20.65
C LYS A 153 4.37 21.45 19.90
N THR A 154 4.53 21.05 18.65
CA THR A 154 3.51 20.34 17.90
C THR A 154 3.22 18.98 18.54
N SER A 155 4.24 18.23 18.95
CA SER A 155 4.05 16.97 19.70
C SER A 155 3.27 17.18 20.98
N GLU A 156 3.60 18.22 21.76
CA GLU A 156 2.90 18.54 22.99
C GLU A 156 1.41 18.81 22.75
N VAL A 157 1.07 19.57 21.70
CA VAL A 157 -0.35 19.82 21.33
C VAL A 157 -1.07 18.51 20.98
N ILE A 158 -0.45 17.65 20.18
CA ILE A 158 -1.04 16.37 19.79
C ILE A 158 -1.22 15.45 21.01
N GLU A 159 -0.26 15.40 21.92
CA GLU A 159 -0.40 14.67 23.18
C GLU A 159 -1.53 15.21 24.05
N ARG A 160 -1.67 16.54 24.17
CA ARG A 160 -2.79 17.14 24.91
C ARG A 160 -4.15 16.83 24.30
N ILE A 161 -4.24 16.72 22.96
CA ILE A 161 -5.47 16.27 22.28
C ILE A 161 -5.81 14.83 22.67
N PHE A 162 -4.82 13.92 22.65
CA PHE A 162 -5.04 12.52 23.02
C PHE A 162 -5.34 12.33 24.51
N ASN A 163 -4.69 13.09 25.39
CA ASN A 163 -4.93 13.05 26.83
C ASN A 163 -6.29 13.66 27.22
N GLY A 164 -6.91 14.42 26.32
CA GLY A 164 -8.23 15.03 26.53
C GLY A 164 -9.42 14.13 26.15
N VAL A 165 -9.18 12.97 25.52
CA VAL A 165 -10.22 12.04 25.09
C VAL A 165 -10.12 10.71 25.83
N THR A 166 -11.26 10.10 26.14
CA THR A 166 -11.32 8.80 26.84
C THR A 166 -10.94 7.64 25.91
N ILE A 167 -11.32 7.75 24.64
CA ILE A 167 -11.03 6.76 23.59
C ILE A 167 -10.10 7.44 22.58
N LYS A 168 -8.92 6.86 22.34
CA LYS A 168 -7.88 7.44 21.48
C LYS A 168 -8.40 7.80 20.08
N GLU A 169 -9.28 6.98 19.52
CA GLU A 169 -9.86 7.17 18.18
C GLU A 169 -10.65 8.48 18.05
N GLN A 170 -11.23 8.98 19.15
CA GLN A 170 -11.92 10.28 19.18
C GLN A 170 -10.95 11.45 18.94
N GLY A 171 -9.67 11.26 19.25
CA GLY A 171 -8.60 12.24 19.04
C GLY A 171 -8.05 12.27 17.61
N TYR A 172 -8.26 11.24 16.80
CA TYR A 172 -7.59 11.09 15.49
C TYR A 172 -7.92 12.21 14.51
N ASN A 173 -9.21 12.52 14.32
CA ASN A 173 -9.60 13.59 13.40
C ASN A 173 -9.09 14.96 13.85
N SER A 174 -9.11 15.22 15.16
CA SER A 174 -8.59 16.46 15.74
C SER A 174 -7.08 16.59 15.52
N ALA A 175 -6.31 15.57 15.88
CA ALA A 175 -4.87 15.54 15.68
C ALA A 175 -4.48 15.67 14.19
N LEU A 176 -5.15 14.92 13.31
CA LEU A 176 -4.93 14.95 11.88
C LEU A 176 -5.23 16.33 11.28
N SER A 177 -6.30 16.99 11.73
CA SER A 177 -6.67 18.32 11.25
C SER A 177 -5.60 19.37 11.58
N VAL A 178 -5.00 19.29 12.77
CA VAL A 178 -3.89 20.15 13.20
C VAL A 178 -2.65 19.87 12.34
N LEU A 179 -2.24 18.61 12.21
CA LEU A 179 -1.05 18.24 11.42
C LEU A 179 -1.18 18.65 9.96
N LYS A 180 -2.38 18.60 9.37
CA LYS A 180 -2.62 19.06 7.99
C LYS A 180 -2.36 20.55 7.77
N LEU A 181 -2.36 21.39 8.82
CA LEU A 181 -1.99 22.81 8.69
C LEU A 181 -0.55 23.01 8.20
N SER A 182 0.35 22.06 8.51
CA SER A 182 1.74 22.09 8.04
C SER A 182 1.87 22.13 6.52
N ARG A 183 0.91 21.52 5.80
CA ARG A 183 0.89 21.52 4.33
C ARG A 183 0.53 22.88 3.75
N THR A 184 -0.23 23.69 4.50
CA THR A 184 -0.67 25.01 4.04
C THR A 184 0.28 26.12 4.49
N TYR A 185 0.84 26.01 5.70
CA TYR A 185 1.64 27.09 6.31
C TYR A 185 3.12 26.76 6.53
N SER A 186 3.59 25.56 6.22
CA SER A 186 4.91 24.99 6.58
C SER A 186 4.98 24.40 8.00
N ASN A 187 5.97 23.51 8.19
CA ASN A 187 6.26 22.88 9.48
C ASN A 187 6.70 23.91 10.53
N GLU A 188 7.59 24.83 10.16
CA GLU A 188 8.17 25.84 11.07
C GLU A 188 7.12 26.80 11.61
N ARG A 189 6.20 27.25 10.74
CA ARG A 189 5.10 28.13 11.16
C ARG A 189 4.13 27.42 12.06
N LEU A 190 3.80 26.15 11.76
CA LEU A 190 2.91 25.36 12.61
C LEU A 190 3.52 25.14 14.00
N GLU A 191 4.80 24.82 14.06
CA GLU A 191 5.53 24.65 15.34
C GLU A 191 5.50 25.93 16.18
N THR A 192 5.77 27.08 15.55
CA THR A 192 5.71 28.38 16.21
C THR A 192 4.29 28.73 16.67
N ALA A 193 3.27 28.43 15.85
CA ALA A 193 1.88 28.64 16.23
C ALA A 193 1.46 27.76 17.43
N CYS A 194 1.95 26.52 17.50
CA CYS A 194 1.79 25.66 18.67
C CYS A 194 2.45 26.28 19.90
N GLU A 195 3.68 26.82 19.77
CA GLU A 195 4.39 27.52 20.84
C GLU A 195 3.59 28.72 21.39
N VAL A 196 2.99 29.53 20.50
CA VAL A 196 2.15 30.68 20.88
C VAL A 196 0.84 30.25 21.57
N ALA A 197 0.27 29.11 21.17
CA ALA A 197 -1.03 28.67 21.68
C ALA A 197 -0.96 27.99 23.05
N LEU A 198 0.11 27.22 23.32
CA LEU A 198 0.24 26.37 24.52
C LEU A 198 0.13 27.10 25.88
N PRO A 199 0.65 28.34 26.04
CA PRO A 199 0.50 29.11 27.29
C PRO A 199 -0.93 29.59 27.54
N ASN A 200 -1.65 29.94 26.47
CA ASN A 200 -2.97 30.56 26.56
C ASN A 200 -4.11 29.53 26.57
N MET A 201 -3.83 28.30 26.14
CA MET A 201 -4.86 27.29 25.91
C MET A 201 -4.42 25.92 26.41
N ARG A 202 -5.28 25.30 27.22
CA ARG A 202 -5.03 23.94 27.71
C ARG A 202 -4.98 22.93 26.56
N ILE A 203 -5.93 22.95 25.63
CA ILE A 203 -5.98 22.05 24.46
C ILE A 203 -6.19 22.89 23.19
N PRO A 204 -5.12 23.31 22.50
CA PRO A 204 -5.22 24.02 21.22
C PRO A 204 -5.91 23.14 20.18
N ARG A 205 -7.01 23.61 19.59
CA ARG A 205 -7.74 22.92 18.51
C ARG A 205 -7.42 23.59 17.17
N TYR A 206 -7.71 22.90 16.07
CA TYR A 206 -7.50 23.39 14.70
C TYR A 206 -7.92 24.85 14.48
N LYS A 207 -9.11 25.25 14.94
CA LYS A 207 -9.61 26.63 14.77
C LYS A 207 -8.69 27.68 15.40
N HIS A 208 -8.12 27.38 16.57
CA HIS A 208 -7.25 28.31 17.28
C HIS A 208 -5.91 28.46 16.54
N LEU A 209 -5.28 27.34 16.18
CA LEU A 209 -4.01 27.34 15.45
C LEU A 209 -4.16 27.97 14.06
N LYS A 210 -5.26 27.67 13.36
CA LYS A 210 -5.58 28.34 12.09
C LYS A 210 -5.74 29.84 12.26
N SER A 211 -6.36 30.31 13.34
CA SER A 211 -6.51 31.74 13.61
C SER A 211 -5.17 32.44 13.83
N ILE A 212 -4.27 31.81 14.60
CA ILE A 212 -2.91 32.32 14.85
C ILE A 212 -2.13 32.42 13.54
N LEU A 213 -2.14 31.34 12.75
CA LEU A 213 -1.45 31.25 11.46
C LEU A 213 -2.01 32.23 10.42
N ALA A 214 -3.34 32.35 10.31
CA ALA A 214 -4.00 33.26 9.38
C ALA A 214 -3.75 34.74 9.74
N SER A 215 -3.60 35.04 11.02
CA SER A 215 -3.32 36.39 11.51
C SER A 215 -1.82 36.70 11.59
N ASN A 216 -0.94 35.79 11.14
CA ASN A 216 0.52 35.90 11.19
C ASN A 216 1.08 36.20 12.60
N GLN A 217 0.35 35.83 13.65
CA GLN A 217 0.80 36.05 15.04
C GLN A 217 2.03 35.21 15.37
N ASP A 218 2.16 34.04 14.73
CA ASP A 218 3.34 33.18 14.80
C ASP A 218 4.61 33.89 14.28
N ILE A 219 4.51 34.66 13.20
CA ILE A 219 5.64 35.39 12.62
C ILE A 219 6.07 36.54 13.53
N VAL A 220 5.11 37.34 14.01
CA VAL A 220 5.39 38.46 14.93
C VAL A 220 6.03 37.95 16.23
N TYR A 221 5.54 36.81 16.74
CA TYR A 221 6.13 36.17 17.92
C TYR A 221 7.57 35.73 17.66
N LEU A 222 7.84 35.08 16.53
CA LEU A 222 9.18 34.62 16.18
C LEU A 222 10.17 35.77 16.02
N GLN A 223 9.75 36.88 15.38
CA GLN A 223 10.54 38.11 15.24
C GLN A 223 10.86 38.77 16.60
N LYS A 224 9.89 38.80 17.52
CA LYS A 224 10.11 39.28 18.90
C LYS A 224 11.11 38.40 19.65
N LYS A 225 11.04 37.08 19.45
CA LYS A 225 11.90 36.10 20.10
C LYS A 225 13.34 36.11 19.56
N THR A 226 13.52 36.40 18.27
CA THR A 226 14.84 36.49 17.62
C THR A 226 15.53 37.84 17.78
N GLY A 227 14.85 38.85 18.33
CA GLY A 227 15.45 40.13 18.69
C GLY A 227 15.44 41.19 17.58
N ASP A 228 14.79 40.92 16.44
CA ASP A 228 14.77 41.84 15.28
C ASP A 228 13.95 43.13 15.51
N ILE A 229 13.18 43.23 16.61
CA ILE A 229 12.30 44.38 16.92
C ILE A 229 12.96 45.41 17.86
N ALA A 230 14.17 45.18 18.38
CA ALA A 230 14.85 46.20 19.18
C ALA A 230 15.24 47.48 18.40
N ALA A 231 15.09 47.51 17.07
CA ALA A 231 15.43 48.66 16.23
C ALA A 231 14.24 49.49 15.72
N ALA A 232 12.97 49.13 16.01
CA ALA A 232 11.80 49.78 15.39
C ALA A 232 10.84 50.51 16.36
N GLU A 233 11.08 50.46 17.67
CA GLU A 233 10.23 51.16 18.67
C GLU A 233 10.90 52.41 19.27
N THR A 234 11.41 53.31 18.41
CA THR A 234 11.80 54.68 18.84
C THR A 234 11.17 55.80 18.03
N ASN A 235 10.12 55.56 17.24
CA ASN A 235 9.32 56.65 16.68
C ASN A 235 7.87 56.21 16.47
N ASN A 236 7.04 56.37 17.50
CA ASN A 236 5.67 56.86 17.33
C ASN A 236 5.08 57.17 18.70
N ASN A 237 5.50 58.33 19.21
CA ASN A 237 4.76 59.01 20.23
C ASN A 237 3.60 59.77 19.58
N SER A 238 2.45 59.79 20.26
CA SER A 238 1.35 60.76 20.17
C SER A 238 0.18 60.56 19.18
N GLY A 239 -1.03 60.59 19.76
CA GLY A 239 -2.16 61.37 19.21
C GLY A 239 -3.28 60.58 18.56
N GLY A 240 -4.45 60.51 19.22
CA GLY A 240 -5.68 60.09 18.56
C GLY A 240 -6.00 60.94 17.34
N TYR A 241 -6.62 60.33 16.33
CA TYR A 241 -6.98 60.98 15.07
C TYR A 241 -8.07 62.06 15.27
N VAL A 242 -7.68 63.28 15.64
CA VAL A 242 -8.56 64.46 15.61
C VAL A 242 -8.40 65.12 14.24
N ARG A 243 -9.49 65.23 13.48
CA ARG A 243 -9.50 65.89 12.16
C ARG A 243 -9.55 67.41 12.36
N GLY A 244 -8.75 68.14 11.59
CA GLY A 244 -8.65 69.60 11.67
C GLY A 244 -9.94 70.34 11.26
N PRO A 245 -10.08 71.62 11.63
CA PRO A 245 -11.30 72.42 11.39
C PRO A 245 -11.70 72.55 9.91
N GLU A 246 -10.74 72.38 8.98
CA GLU A 246 -10.99 72.31 7.53
C GLU A 246 -11.90 71.13 7.14
N TYR A 247 -11.85 70.03 7.89
CA TYR A 247 -12.71 68.85 7.67
C TYR A 247 -14.20 69.14 7.91
N TYR A 248 -14.54 70.12 8.75
CA TYR A 248 -15.92 70.49 9.09
C TYR A 248 -16.43 71.71 8.33
N GLY A 249 -15.75 72.14 7.25
CA GLY A 249 -16.26 73.18 6.34
C GLY A 249 -16.29 74.59 6.92
N GLY A 250 -15.42 74.92 7.88
CA GLY A 250 -15.31 76.24 8.47
C GLY A 250 -14.52 77.21 7.61
N GLY A 251 -15.06 77.59 6.45
CA GLY A 251 -14.41 78.54 5.55
C GLY A 251 -15.42 79.35 4.77
N HIS A 252 -16.24 80.17 5.45
CA HIS A 252 -16.80 81.42 4.95
C HIS A 252 -17.63 82.07 6.08
N TYR A 253 -17.09 83.13 6.67
CA TYR A 253 -17.93 84.15 7.33
C TYR A 253 -18.06 85.29 6.34
N ASP A 254 -19.24 85.38 5.71
CA ASP A 254 -19.64 86.55 4.92
C ASP A 254 -19.68 87.79 5.83
N LYS A 255 -19.14 88.90 5.32
CA LYS A 255 -19.40 90.27 5.78
C LYS A 255 -20.35 90.93 4.79
#